data_AF-A0ABD1MGW6-F1
#
_entry.id   AF-A0ABD1MGW6-F1
#
_cell.length_a   1.000
_cell.length_b   1.000
_cell.length_c   1.000
_cell.angle_alpha   90.00
_cell.angle_beta   90.00
_cell.angle_gamma   90.00
#
_symmetry.space_group_name_H-M   'P 1'
#
loop_
_entity.id
_entity.type
_entity.pdbx_description
1 polymer ?
#
loop_
_entity_poly.entity_id
_entity_poly.type
_entity_poly.pdbx_seq_one_letter_code
_entity_poly.pdbx_strand_id
1 'polypeptide(L)'
;MEKASVSHMSTRLTLPNRTSTFPQFKHPTSFITFPNPTPLRLRRLNCSAPDGAVPSSSLAVKKKAAEVSPELKGTSIFLVGMKSSLKTSLGKLLADALRYYYFDSDSLVEEAVGGALAAKSFRESDTKGFYESETEVLKQLSSMGRLVVCVGNGAVTSSTNLALLRYGISLWIDVPLDFVARDVIEDQSQFAPSEISISGSYPELKDELGALYDKHRDGYATADATISVQKVASRLDCDKLDEITREDLALEALREIEKLTRVKKMMEEAARPF
;
A
#
# COMPACT_ATOMS: atom_id res chain seq x y z
N MET A 1 11.54 -66.17 -62.23
CA MET A 1 10.57 -65.10 -62.53
C MET A 1 10.05 -64.58 -61.20
N GLU A 2 10.13 -63.34 -60.78
CA GLU A 2 10.81 -62.11 -61.22
C GLU A 2 10.76 -61.16 -60.01
N LYS A 3 11.76 -60.28 -59.86
CA LYS A 3 11.85 -59.25 -58.81
C LYS A 3 10.73 -58.21 -58.96
N ALA A 4 10.33 -57.55 -57.86
CA ALA A 4 10.06 -56.11 -57.89
C ALA A 4 10.05 -55.49 -56.49
N SER A 5 10.62 -54.30 -56.41
CA SER A 5 10.80 -53.44 -55.24
C SER A 5 9.90 -52.19 -55.34
N VAL A 6 9.77 -51.49 -54.20
CA VAL A 6 9.48 -50.04 -53.99
C VAL A 6 8.03 -49.55 -54.17
N SER A 7 7.41 -49.01 -53.10
CA SER A 7 7.31 -47.55 -52.88
C SER A 7 6.38 -47.18 -51.70
N HIS A 8 6.62 -45.98 -51.18
CA HIS A 8 6.03 -45.31 -50.02
C HIS A 8 4.49 -45.35 -49.90
N MET A 9 4.01 -45.45 -48.66
CA MET A 9 2.98 -44.50 -48.20
C MET A 9 3.05 -44.26 -46.68
N SER A 10 3.36 -43.01 -46.33
CA SER A 10 3.26 -42.46 -44.99
C SER A 10 1.79 -42.14 -44.72
N THR A 11 1.22 -42.67 -43.63
CA THR A 11 -0.13 -42.27 -43.19
C THR A 11 -0.07 -41.96 -41.69
N ARG A 12 0.43 -40.76 -41.37
CA ARG A 12 0.15 -40.12 -40.08
C ARG A 12 -1.30 -39.63 -40.13
N LEU A 13 -2.14 -40.15 -39.22
CA LEU A 13 -3.43 -39.54 -38.92
C LEU A 13 -3.22 -38.09 -38.47
N THR A 14 -3.74 -37.15 -39.25
CA THR A 14 -3.90 -35.74 -38.91
C THR A 14 -5.14 -35.57 -38.04
N LEU A 15 -4.94 -35.22 -36.77
CA LEU A 15 -6.02 -34.71 -35.91
C LEU A 15 -6.24 -33.21 -36.21
N PRO A 16 -7.50 -32.74 -36.17
CA PRO A 16 -7.86 -31.43 -36.67
C PRO A 16 -7.34 -30.29 -35.80
N ASN A 17 -6.78 -29.28 -36.48
CA ASN A 17 -6.46 -27.95 -35.97
C ASN A 17 -7.66 -27.37 -35.20
N ARG A 18 -7.61 -27.37 -33.87
CA ARG A 18 -8.36 -26.42 -33.07
C ARG A 18 -7.52 -25.16 -32.91
N THR A 19 -7.85 -24.16 -33.72
CA THR A 19 -7.52 -22.77 -33.47
C THR A 19 -8.17 -22.34 -32.15
N SER A 20 -7.46 -22.49 -31.04
CA SER A 20 -7.75 -21.73 -29.83
C SER A 20 -7.13 -20.35 -30.02
N THR A 21 -7.96 -19.37 -30.36
CA THR A 21 -7.65 -17.95 -30.21
C THR A 21 -7.48 -17.67 -28.73
N PHE A 22 -6.27 -17.91 -28.20
CA PHE A 22 -5.83 -17.33 -26.95
C PHE A 22 -5.67 -15.83 -27.18
N PRO A 23 -6.24 -14.96 -26.33
CA PRO A 23 -5.84 -13.56 -26.34
C PRO A 23 -4.35 -13.52 -25.98
N GLN A 24 -3.52 -13.06 -26.92
CA GLN A 24 -2.13 -12.73 -26.65
C GLN A 24 -2.10 -11.58 -25.66
N PHE A 25 -1.94 -11.90 -24.38
CA PHE A 25 -1.49 -10.92 -23.41
C PHE A 25 -0.06 -10.54 -23.80
N LYS A 26 0.10 -9.30 -24.25
CA LYS A 26 1.39 -8.61 -24.09
C LYS A 26 1.67 -8.64 -22.60
N HIS A 27 2.63 -9.46 -22.16
CA HIS A 27 3.21 -9.29 -20.84
C HIS A 27 3.61 -7.81 -20.70
N PRO A 28 3.07 -7.05 -19.74
CA PRO A 28 3.72 -5.83 -19.36
C PRO A 28 4.85 -6.25 -18.42
N THR A 29 6.00 -6.64 -19.00
CA THR A 29 7.29 -6.32 -18.38
C THR A 29 7.57 -4.82 -18.59
N SER A 30 6.54 -3.97 -18.43
CA SER A 30 6.73 -2.56 -18.22
C SER A 30 7.13 -2.44 -16.76
N PHE A 31 8.43 -2.46 -16.51
CA PHE A 31 8.98 -1.73 -15.38
C PHE A 31 8.21 -0.41 -15.28
N ILE A 32 7.64 -0.10 -14.12
CA ILE A 32 7.36 1.29 -13.80
C ILE A 32 8.70 1.98 -14.02
N THR A 33 8.82 2.72 -15.12
CA THR A 33 10.11 3.21 -15.58
C THR A 33 10.39 4.46 -14.76
N PHE A 34 10.81 4.27 -13.52
CA PHE A 34 11.53 5.31 -12.80
C PHE A 34 12.89 5.45 -13.50
N PRO A 35 13.28 6.65 -13.96
CA PRO A 35 14.53 6.83 -14.67
C PRO A 35 15.71 6.31 -13.83
N ASN A 36 16.57 5.51 -14.47
CA ASN A 36 17.78 4.84 -13.96
C ASN A 36 18.63 5.69 -12.97
N PRO A 37 19.42 5.06 -12.07
CA PRO A 37 20.16 5.73 -11.00
C PRO A 37 21.42 6.40 -11.57
N THR A 38 21.23 7.52 -12.24
CA THR A 38 22.25 8.56 -12.37
C THR A 38 21.87 9.68 -11.41
N PRO A 39 22.83 10.44 -10.84
CA PRO A 39 22.51 11.45 -9.83
C PRO A 39 21.66 12.54 -10.49
N LEU A 40 20.34 12.43 -10.36
CA LEU A 40 19.39 13.33 -10.99
C LEU A 40 19.47 14.68 -10.28
N ARG A 41 20.04 15.63 -11.00
CA ARG A 41 19.76 17.06 -10.84
C ARG A 41 18.26 17.23 -11.06
N LEU A 42 17.49 17.34 -9.98
CA LEU A 42 16.04 17.52 -9.95
C LEU A 42 15.62 18.68 -10.87
N ARG A 43 15.29 18.38 -12.12
CA ARG A 43 14.36 19.19 -12.89
C ARG A 43 12.98 18.86 -12.32
N ARG A 44 12.30 19.90 -11.83
CA ARG A 44 10.89 19.86 -11.40
C ARG A 44 10.10 19.00 -12.39
N LEU A 45 9.77 17.77 -11.99
CA LEU A 45 8.69 17.04 -12.61
C LEU A 45 7.43 17.81 -12.20
N ASN A 46 6.74 18.34 -13.21
CA ASN A 46 5.44 18.95 -13.03
C ASN A 46 4.46 17.87 -12.57
N CYS A 47 4.40 17.63 -11.26
CA CYS A 47 3.17 17.24 -10.62
C CYS A 47 2.19 18.38 -10.90
N SER A 48 1.14 18.11 -11.67
CA SER A 48 0.01 19.02 -11.77
C SER A 48 -0.54 19.20 -10.36
N ALA A 49 -0.19 20.32 -9.73
CA ALA A 49 -0.89 20.82 -8.57
C ALA A 49 -2.30 21.22 -9.05
N PRO A 50 -3.38 20.60 -8.56
CA PRO A 50 -4.61 21.35 -8.45
C PRO A 50 -4.35 22.42 -7.39
N ASP A 51 -4.51 23.67 -7.79
CA ASP A 51 -4.50 24.84 -6.92
C ASP A 51 -5.60 24.63 -5.86
N GLY A 52 -5.19 24.23 -4.66
CA GLY A 52 -6.10 23.75 -3.62
C GLY A 52 -5.34 23.37 -2.35
N ALA A 53 -4.96 24.39 -1.57
CA ALA A 53 -4.46 24.33 -0.19
C ALA A 53 -3.60 23.09 0.16
N VAL A 54 -2.28 23.21 0.04
CA VAL A 54 -1.33 22.32 0.74
C VAL A 54 -1.74 22.30 2.22
N PRO A 55 -2.07 21.14 2.82
CA PRO A 55 -2.44 21.08 4.22
C PRO A 55 -1.21 21.45 5.04
N SER A 56 -1.12 22.72 5.46
CA SER A 56 0.03 23.21 6.21
C SER A 56 0.08 22.49 7.55
N SER A 57 1.06 21.62 7.74
CA SER A 57 1.26 20.97 9.05
C SER A 57 1.46 22.02 10.14
N SER A 58 0.83 21.81 11.31
CA SER A 58 0.98 22.71 12.45
C SER A 58 2.41 22.77 12.98
N LEU A 59 2.73 23.85 13.70
CA LEU A 59 4.08 24.08 14.22
C LEU A 59 4.54 22.94 15.15
N ALA A 60 3.62 22.34 15.91
CA ALA A 60 3.91 21.22 16.79
C ALA A 60 4.34 19.97 16.00
N VAL A 61 3.61 19.62 14.95
CA VAL A 61 3.94 18.48 14.08
C VAL A 61 5.28 18.71 13.39
N LYS A 62 5.50 19.90 12.81
CA LYS A 62 6.78 20.25 12.16
C LYS A 62 7.97 20.20 13.12
N LYS A 63 7.81 20.72 14.34
CA LYS A 63 8.87 20.68 15.37
C LYS A 63 9.20 19.23 15.73
N LYS A 64 8.18 18.42 16.00
CA LYS A 64 8.37 17.00 16.33
C LYS A 64 9.01 16.22 15.18
N ALA A 65 8.58 16.47 13.94
CA ALA A 65 9.16 15.85 12.75
C ALA A 65 10.64 16.23 12.58
N ALA A 66 11.01 17.48 12.85
CA ALA A 66 12.39 17.94 12.80
C ALA A 66 13.30 17.27 13.86
N GLU A 67 12.75 16.95 15.04
CA GLU A 67 13.46 16.19 16.08
C GLU A 67 13.74 14.74 15.64
N VAL A 68 12.79 14.10 14.94
CA VAL A 68 12.86 12.68 14.57
C VAL A 68 13.58 12.44 13.24
N SER A 69 13.51 13.40 12.30
CA SER A 69 14.05 13.25 10.94
C SER A 69 15.53 12.85 10.87
N PRO A 70 16.45 13.33 11.73
CA PRO A 70 17.85 12.89 11.70
C PRO A 70 18.03 11.40 12.05
N GLU A 71 17.22 10.89 12.97
CA GLU A 71 17.29 9.49 13.44
C GLU A 71 16.76 8.51 12.39
N LEU A 72 15.83 8.95 11.53
CA LEU A 72 15.30 8.15 10.43
C LEU A 72 16.35 7.83 9.36
N LYS A 73 17.39 8.64 9.17
CA LYS A 73 18.44 8.44 8.13
C LYS A 73 17.90 8.13 6.71
N GLY A 74 16.68 8.54 6.40
CA GLY A 74 16.02 8.26 5.12
C GLY A 74 15.24 6.95 5.05
N THR A 75 15.08 6.23 6.16
CA THR A 75 14.20 5.06 6.26
C THR A 75 12.75 5.44 5.95
N SER A 76 12.13 4.72 5.03
CA SER A 76 10.74 4.94 4.61
C SER A 76 9.75 4.48 5.69
N ILE A 77 8.56 5.09 5.69
CA ILE A 77 7.48 4.79 6.62
C ILE A 77 6.32 4.17 5.85
N PHE A 78 5.86 3.00 6.29
CA PHE A 78 4.75 2.26 5.70
C PHE A 78 3.54 2.30 6.63
N LEU A 79 2.43 2.84 6.17
CA LEU A 79 1.17 2.88 6.93
C LEU A 79 0.29 1.70 6.51
N VAL A 80 0.02 0.80 7.43
CA VAL A 80 -0.89 -0.35 7.25
C VAL A 80 -2.16 -0.17 8.08
N GLY A 81 -3.17 -0.99 7.84
CA GLY A 81 -4.50 -0.88 8.45
C GLY A 81 -5.58 -0.61 7.41
N MET A 82 -6.85 -0.65 7.86
CA MET A 82 -8.01 -0.46 7.00
C MET A 82 -7.91 0.83 6.18
N LYS A 83 -8.15 0.71 4.88
CA LYS A 83 -8.33 1.85 3.97
C LYS A 83 -9.36 2.82 4.54
N SER A 84 -8.93 4.06 4.72
CA SER A 84 -9.71 5.15 5.31
C SER A 84 -9.13 6.50 4.92
N SER A 85 -9.99 7.52 4.89
CA SER A 85 -9.62 8.90 4.64
C SER A 85 -8.64 9.43 5.70
N LEU A 86 -8.79 9.01 6.96
CA LEU A 86 -7.91 9.34 8.06
C LEU A 86 -6.47 8.86 7.83
N LYS A 87 -6.28 7.61 7.41
CA LYS A 87 -4.97 7.03 7.10
C LYS A 87 -4.28 7.78 5.96
N THR A 88 -5.02 8.06 4.88
CA THR A 88 -4.54 8.83 3.72
C THR A 88 -4.16 10.26 4.11
N SER A 89 -4.99 10.94 4.89
CA SER A 89 -4.75 12.30 5.37
C SER A 89 -3.54 12.38 6.30
N LEU A 90 -3.41 11.40 7.22
CA LEU A 90 -2.25 11.23 8.09
C LEU A 90 -0.97 11.01 7.30
N GLY A 91 -0.98 10.12 6.30
CA GLY A 91 0.19 9.84 5.47
C GLY A 91 0.68 11.07 4.71
N LYS A 92 -0.22 11.84 4.10
CA LYS A 92 0.11 13.10 3.43
C LYS A 92 0.70 14.12 4.41
N LEU A 93 0.12 14.23 5.60
CA LEU A 93 0.60 15.14 6.64
C LEU A 93 2.00 14.78 7.16
N LEU A 94 2.26 13.48 7.38
CA LEU A 94 3.57 12.98 7.79
C LEU A 94 4.62 13.22 6.69
N ALA A 95 4.27 12.98 5.43
CA ALA A 95 5.16 13.24 4.30
C ALA A 95 5.57 14.72 4.22
N ASP A 96 4.61 15.64 4.34
CA ASP A 96 4.87 17.08 4.39
C ASP A 96 5.80 17.45 5.57
N ALA A 97 5.46 17.00 6.77
CA ALA A 97 6.21 17.33 7.98
C ALA A 97 7.65 16.81 7.98
N LEU A 98 7.87 15.59 7.46
CA LEU A 98 9.18 14.95 7.37
C LEU A 98 9.97 15.33 6.10
N ARG A 99 9.33 16.04 5.16
CA ARG A 99 9.85 16.32 3.81
C ARG A 99 10.16 15.05 3.01
N TYR A 100 9.27 14.07 3.12
CA TYR A 100 9.31 12.79 2.42
C TYR A 100 8.32 12.81 1.25
N TYR A 101 8.46 11.88 0.31
CA TYR A 101 7.48 11.71 -0.76
C TYR A 101 6.31 10.84 -0.27
N TYR A 102 5.09 11.23 -0.64
CA TYR A 102 3.89 10.46 -0.35
C TYR A 102 3.54 9.54 -1.52
N PHE A 103 3.21 8.28 -1.22
CA PHE A 103 2.64 7.34 -2.19
C PHE A 103 1.47 6.56 -1.59
N ASP A 104 0.52 6.19 -2.44
CA ASP A 104 -0.52 5.20 -2.15
C ASP A 104 -0.25 3.98 -3.03
N SER A 105 -0.05 2.80 -2.41
CA SER A 105 0.29 1.60 -3.16
C SER A 105 -0.84 1.16 -4.08
N ASP A 106 -2.11 1.34 -3.67
CA ASP A 106 -3.26 0.95 -4.50
C ASP A 106 -3.30 1.83 -5.74
N SER A 107 -3.13 3.15 -5.59
CA SER A 107 -3.11 4.07 -6.72
C SER A 107 -1.98 3.79 -7.71
N LEU A 108 -0.81 3.35 -7.22
CA LEU A 108 0.30 2.96 -8.09
C LEU A 108 0.02 1.66 -8.86
N VAL A 109 -0.64 0.69 -8.22
CA VAL A 109 -1.10 -0.52 -8.91
C VAL A 109 -2.15 -0.15 -9.96
N GLU A 110 -3.11 0.71 -9.62
CA GLU A 110 -4.12 1.20 -10.54
C GLU A 110 -3.48 1.88 -11.76
N GLU A 111 -2.51 2.77 -11.55
CA GLU A 111 -1.78 3.42 -12.64
C GLU A 111 -1.06 2.38 -13.53
N ALA A 112 -0.39 1.40 -12.92
CA ALA A 112 0.34 0.36 -13.64
C ALA A 112 -0.56 -0.52 -14.52
N VAL A 113 -1.82 -0.73 -14.12
CA VAL A 113 -2.81 -1.55 -14.86
C VAL A 113 -3.74 -0.74 -15.77
N GLY A 114 -3.53 0.57 -15.89
CA GLY A 114 -4.29 1.43 -16.82
C GLY A 114 -5.48 2.19 -16.21
N GLY A 115 -5.48 2.37 -14.89
CA GLY A 115 -6.45 3.15 -14.12
C GLY A 115 -7.36 2.31 -13.21
N ALA A 116 -8.09 2.97 -12.31
CA ALA A 116 -8.92 2.33 -11.29
C ALA A 116 -9.97 1.34 -11.85
N LEU A 117 -10.63 1.68 -12.96
CA LEU A 117 -11.61 0.79 -13.59
C LEU A 117 -10.97 -0.48 -14.18
N ALA A 118 -9.78 -0.33 -14.76
CA ALA A 118 -9.01 -1.45 -15.28
C ALA A 118 -8.52 -2.33 -14.12
N ALA A 119 -8.08 -1.73 -13.02
CA ALA A 119 -7.63 -2.43 -11.81
C ALA A 119 -8.73 -3.28 -11.19
N LYS A 120 -9.94 -2.72 -11.08
CA LYS A 120 -11.12 -3.45 -10.59
C LYS A 120 -11.45 -4.67 -11.45
N SER A 121 -11.50 -4.47 -12.77
CA SER A 121 -11.75 -5.56 -13.73
C SER A 121 -10.63 -6.61 -13.71
N PHE A 122 -9.38 -6.17 -13.55
CA PHE A 122 -8.20 -7.04 -13.48
C PHE A 122 -8.20 -7.87 -12.21
N ARG A 123 -8.55 -7.30 -11.05
CA ARG A 123 -8.67 -8.03 -9.78
C ARG A 123 -9.69 -9.16 -9.84
N GLU A 124 -10.81 -8.93 -10.53
CA GLU A 124 -11.88 -9.92 -10.71
C GLU A 124 -11.51 -11.01 -11.73
N SER A 125 -10.79 -10.67 -12.79
CA SER A 125 -10.45 -11.61 -13.87
C SER A 125 -9.16 -12.40 -13.62
N ASP A 126 -8.16 -11.80 -12.99
CA ASP A 126 -6.88 -12.41 -12.62
C ASP A 126 -6.40 -11.89 -11.26
N THR A 127 -7.00 -12.44 -10.21
CA THR A 127 -6.67 -12.10 -8.82
C THR A 127 -5.19 -12.37 -8.50
N LYS A 128 -4.59 -13.41 -9.10
CA LYS A 128 -3.17 -13.74 -8.87
C LYS A 128 -2.27 -12.67 -9.47
N GLY A 129 -2.52 -12.26 -10.71
CA GLY A 129 -1.79 -11.19 -11.38
C GLY A 129 -1.93 -9.85 -10.65
N PHE A 130 -3.09 -9.56 -10.05
CA PHE A 130 -3.28 -8.39 -9.20
C PHE A 130 -2.37 -8.40 -7.97
N TYR A 131 -2.33 -9.52 -7.23
CA TYR A 131 -1.44 -9.66 -6.06
C TYR A 131 0.05 -9.61 -6.43
N GLU A 132 0.43 -10.16 -7.60
CA GLU A 132 1.80 -10.04 -8.12
C GLU A 132 2.15 -8.57 -8.42
N SER A 133 1.20 -7.79 -8.96
CA SER A 133 1.37 -6.37 -9.22
C SER A 133 1.52 -5.55 -7.92
N GLU A 134 0.71 -5.84 -6.89
CA GLU A 134 0.89 -5.24 -5.55
C GLU A 134 2.28 -5.52 -4.98
N THR A 135 2.75 -6.76 -5.14
CA THR A 135 4.07 -7.19 -4.66
C THR A 135 5.20 -6.43 -5.37
N GLU A 136 5.12 -6.28 -6.69
CA GLU A 136 6.13 -5.56 -7.47
C GLU A 136 6.17 -4.06 -7.13
N VAL A 137 5.00 -3.43 -6.94
CA VAL A 137 4.92 -2.03 -6.49
C VAL A 137 5.58 -1.86 -5.12
N LEU A 138 5.24 -2.71 -4.14
CA LEU A 138 5.85 -2.64 -2.82
C LEU A 138 7.36 -2.90 -2.85
N LYS A 139 7.81 -3.80 -3.72
CA LYS A 139 9.25 -4.09 -3.88
C LYS A 139 9.99 -2.84 -4.35
N GLN A 140 9.45 -2.12 -5.33
CA GLN A 140 10.05 -0.87 -5.79
C GLN A 140 10.07 0.20 -4.70
N LEU A 141 8.94 0.41 -4.01
CA LEU A 141 8.84 1.37 -2.91
C LEU A 141 9.79 1.04 -1.75
N SER A 142 9.96 -0.25 -1.41
CA SER A 142 10.87 -0.70 -0.35
C SER A 142 12.35 -0.48 -0.67
N SER A 143 12.70 -0.40 -1.96
CA SER A 143 14.06 -0.11 -2.41
C SER A 143 14.42 1.38 -2.37
N MET A 144 13.42 2.25 -2.20
CA MET A 144 13.58 3.70 -2.15
C MET A 144 13.61 4.22 -0.71
N GLY A 145 14.29 5.34 -0.51
CA GLY A 145 14.33 6.04 0.78
C GLY A 145 13.44 7.29 0.80
N ARG A 146 13.15 7.78 2.00
CA ARG A 146 12.41 9.02 2.27
C ARG A 146 10.99 9.01 1.71
N LEU A 147 10.30 7.89 1.89
CA LEU A 147 8.90 7.73 1.51
C LEU A 147 7.98 7.63 2.72
N VAL A 148 6.75 8.09 2.57
CA VAL A 148 5.59 7.71 3.39
C VAL A 148 4.60 7.04 2.47
N VAL A 149 4.33 5.76 2.71
CA VAL A 149 3.53 4.91 1.83
C VAL A 149 2.29 4.44 2.56
N CYS A 150 1.10 4.79 2.06
CA CYS A 150 -0.14 4.12 2.45
C CYS A 150 -0.22 2.79 1.72
N VAL A 151 -0.24 1.70 2.47
CA VAL A 151 -0.26 0.33 1.93
C VAL A 151 -1.70 -0.17 1.89
N GLY A 152 -2.10 -0.75 0.76
CA GLY A 152 -3.42 -1.35 0.55
C GLY A 152 -3.76 -2.48 1.51
N ASN A 153 -5.05 -2.76 1.70
CA ASN A 153 -5.51 -3.81 2.60
C ASN A 153 -5.06 -5.21 2.13
N GLY A 154 -5.05 -5.45 0.82
CA GLY A 154 -4.67 -6.74 0.22
C GLY A 154 -3.21 -7.08 0.47
N ALA A 155 -2.33 -6.09 0.44
CA ALA A 155 -0.90 -6.28 0.55
C ALA A 155 -0.45 -6.99 1.83
N VAL A 156 -1.12 -6.82 2.98
CA VAL A 156 -0.71 -7.45 4.24
C VAL A 156 -1.00 -8.96 4.33
N THR A 157 -1.69 -9.52 3.32
CA THR A 157 -1.97 -10.97 3.26
C THR A 157 -0.79 -11.80 2.75
N SER A 158 0.15 -11.16 2.06
CA SER A 158 1.31 -11.82 1.47
C SER A 158 2.50 -11.74 2.41
N SER A 159 3.07 -12.89 2.77
CA SER A 159 4.30 -12.94 3.59
C SER A 159 5.47 -12.22 2.91
N THR A 160 5.52 -12.23 1.57
CA THR A 160 6.52 -11.49 0.79
C THR A 160 6.36 -9.99 1.02
N ASN A 161 5.14 -9.47 0.94
CA ASN A 161 4.87 -8.06 1.17
C ASN A 161 5.19 -7.65 2.59
N LEU A 162 4.78 -8.44 3.58
CA LEU A 162 5.15 -8.20 4.97
C LEU A 162 6.67 -8.14 5.16
N ALA A 163 7.43 -9.01 4.49
CA ALA A 163 8.90 -8.92 4.51
C ALA A 163 9.43 -7.64 3.86
N LEU A 164 8.79 -7.14 2.79
CA LEU A 164 9.18 -5.88 2.14
C LEU A 164 8.92 -4.65 3.04
N LEU A 165 7.84 -4.65 3.83
CA LEU A 165 7.54 -3.56 4.76
C LEU A 165 8.61 -3.40 5.85
N ARG A 166 9.34 -4.47 6.18
CA ARG A 166 10.42 -4.47 7.18
C ARG A 166 11.70 -3.75 6.73
N TYR A 167 11.80 -3.36 5.46
CA TYR A 167 12.88 -2.47 5.00
C TYR A 167 12.67 -1.01 5.47
N GLY A 168 11.46 -0.66 5.89
CA GLY A 168 11.11 0.62 6.49
C GLY A 168 10.67 0.49 7.95
N ILE A 169 9.97 1.51 8.42
CA ILE A 169 9.20 1.47 9.67
C ILE A 169 7.73 1.32 9.31
N SER A 170 7.10 0.27 9.80
CA SER A 170 5.68 -0.02 9.57
C SER A 170 4.83 0.44 10.76
N LEU A 171 3.78 1.20 10.48
CA LEU A 171 2.86 1.73 11.47
C LEU A 171 1.44 1.26 11.14
N TRP A 172 0.82 0.53 12.05
CA TRP A 172 -0.58 0.16 11.94
C TRP A 172 -1.47 1.30 12.43
N ILE A 173 -2.24 1.89 11.52
CA ILE A 173 -3.25 2.89 11.83
C ILE A 173 -4.56 2.15 12.12
N ASP A 174 -4.90 2.02 13.39
CA ASP A 174 -6.08 1.32 13.87
C ASP A 174 -7.24 2.31 14.01
N VAL A 175 -8.10 2.30 12.98
CA VAL A 175 -9.24 3.19 12.81
C VAL A 175 -10.53 2.43 13.13
N PRO A 176 -11.43 2.98 13.97
CA PRO A 176 -12.72 2.35 14.25
C PRO A 176 -13.53 2.17 12.96
N LEU A 177 -14.21 1.04 12.84
CA LEU A 177 -14.99 0.68 11.65
C LEU A 177 -16.09 1.70 11.33
N ASP A 178 -16.57 2.46 12.31
CA ASP A 178 -17.55 3.54 12.11
C ASP A 178 -17.01 4.65 11.20
N PHE A 179 -15.73 4.98 11.29
CA PHE A 179 -15.08 5.92 10.37
C PHE A 179 -14.97 5.33 8.98
N VAL A 180 -14.53 4.08 8.87
CA VAL A 180 -14.41 3.39 7.58
C VAL A 180 -15.77 3.25 6.90
N ALA A 181 -16.82 2.92 7.65
CA ALA A 181 -18.19 2.83 7.14
C ALA A 181 -18.69 4.18 6.60
N ARG A 182 -18.40 5.29 7.30
CA ARG A 182 -18.71 6.64 6.80
C ARG A 182 -17.95 6.95 5.51
N ASP A 183 -16.65 6.65 5.46
CA ASP A 183 -15.81 6.83 4.27
C ASP A 183 -16.36 6.06 3.06
N VAL A 184 -16.83 4.82 3.25
CA VAL A 184 -17.40 3.97 2.18
C VAL A 184 -18.72 4.54 1.66
N ILE A 185 -19.55 5.10 2.54
CA ILE A 185 -20.84 5.72 2.16
C ILE A 185 -20.61 7.00 1.35
N GLU A 186 -19.62 7.80 1.75
CA GLU A 186 -19.26 9.04 1.06
C GLU A 186 -18.57 8.76 -0.29
N ASP A 187 -17.71 7.74 -0.35
CA ASP A 187 -17.00 7.34 -1.56
C ASP A 187 -16.97 5.81 -1.74
N GLN A 188 -17.86 5.36 -2.61
CA GLN A 188 -18.06 3.95 -2.95
C GLN A 188 -16.93 3.35 -3.80
N SER A 189 -15.98 4.15 -4.27
CA SER A 189 -14.87 3.69 -5.11
C SER A 189 -13.69 3.17 -4.31
N GLN A 190 -13.67 3.39 -2.99
CA GLN A 190 -12.53 3.02 -2.14
C GLN A 190 -12.31 1.51 -2.03
N PHE A 191 -13.36 0.71 -2.17
CA PHE A 191 -13.33 -0.75 -2.08
C PHE A 191 -13.86 -1.38 -3.36
N ALA A 192 -13.31 -2.53 -3.75
CA ALA A 192 -13.91 -3.30 -4.82
C ALA A 192 -15.26 -3.89 -4.37
N PRO A 193 -16.26 -4.05 -5.25
CA PRO A 193 -17.52 -4.72 -4.92
C PRO A 193 -17.33 -6.17 -4.45
N SER A 194 -16.21 -6.79 -4.82
CA SER A 194 -15.81 -8.12 -4.34
C SER A 194 -15.30 -8.11 -2.91
N GLU A 195 -14.96 -6.94 -2.35
CA GLU A 195 -14.52 -6.77 -0.96
C GLU A 195 -15.66 -6.36 -0.04
N ILE A 196 -16.53 -5.44 -0.47
CA ILE A 196 -17.66 -4.92 0.30
C ILE A 196 -18.87 -4.71 -0.64
N SER A 197 -20.03 -5.21 -0.22
CA SER A 197 -21.31 -5.01 -0.92
C SER A 197 -22.00 -3.74 -0.42
N ILE A 198 -21.81 -2.64 -1.16
CA ILE A 198 -22.33 -1.30 -0.81
C ILE A 198 -23.88 -1.21 -0.90
N SER A 199 -24.55 -2.25 -1.41
CA SER A 199 -26.02 -2.30 -1.47
C SER A 199 -26.71 -2.66 -0.15
N GLY A 200 -25.94 -2.98 0.90
CA GLY A 200 -26.46 -3.35 2.22
C GLY A 200 -26.88 -2.16 3.10
N SER A 201 -27.62 -2.46 4.15
CA SER A 201 -27.90 -1.51 5.24
C SER A 201 -26.63 -1.20 6.06
N TYR A 202 -26.62 -0.09 6.81
CA TYR A 202 -25.45 0.30 7.64
C TYR A 202 -24.96 -0.80 8.61
N PRO A 203 -25.84 -1.59 9.28
CA PRO A 203 -25.40 -2.74 10.07
C PRO A 203 -24.71 -3.82 9.24
N GLU A 204 -25.25 -4.18 8.07
CA GLU A 204 -24.65 -5.20 7.19
C GLU A 204 -23.27 -4.74 6.68
N LEU A 205 -23.14 -3.47 6.30
CA LEU A 205 -21.85 -2.86 5.93
C LEU A 205 -20.83 -2.98 7.06
N LYS A 206 -21.23 -2.75 8.32
CA LYS A 206 -20.34 -2.89 9.47
C LYS A 206 -19.92 -4.34 9.70
N ASP A 207 -20.82 -5.28 9.54
CA ASP A 207 -20.50 -6.71 9.71
C ASP A 207 -19.51 -7.17 8.63
N GLU A 208 -19.69 -6.74 7.38
CA GLU A 208 -18.74 -6.99 6.28
C GLU A 208 -17.37 -6.35 6.55
N LEU A 209 -17.35 -5.08 6.99
CA LEU A 209 -16.13 -4.39 7.39
C LEU A 209 -15.43 -5.07 8.56
N GLY A 210 -16.19 -5.60 9.53
CA GLY A 210 -15.68 -6.37 10.66
C GLY A 210 -15.01 -7.66 10.20
N ALA A 211 -15.68 -8.42 9.33
CA ALA A 211 -15.11 -9.62 8.74
C ALA A 211 -13.83 -9.34 7.93
N LEU A 212 -13.81 -8.24 7.17
CA LEU A 212 -12.63 -7.81 6.40
C LEU A 212 -11.49 -7.38 7.34
N TYR A 213 -11.78 -6.64 8.39
CA TYR A 213 -10.80 -6.24 9.41
C TYR A 213 -10.19 -7.47 10.07
N ASP A 214 -11.01 -8.40 10.55
CA ASP A 214 -10.55 -9.61 11.23
C ASP A 214 -9.70 -10.48 10.30
N LYS A 215 -10.07 -10.58 9.02
CA LYS A 215 -9.30 -11.29 7.99
C LYS A 215 -7.88 -10.72 7.81
N HIS A 216 -7.71 -9.41 7.93
CA HIS A 216 -6.41 -8.74 7.70
C HIS A 216 -5.66 -8.40 8.99
N ARG A 217 -6.30 -8.56 10.15
CA ARG A 217 -5.81 -8.14 11.46
C ARG A 217 -4.43 -8.69 11.80
N ASP A 218 -4.19 -9.97 11.52
CA ASP A 218 -2.91 -10.61 11.81
C ASP A 218 -1.77 -9.99 10.98
N GLY A 219 -2.04 -9.61 9.74
CA GLY A 219 -1.08 -8.89 8.89
C GLY A 219 -0.84 -7.46 9.35
N TYR A 220 -1.86 -6.77 9.89
CA TYR A 220 -1.66 -5.45 10.50
C TYR A 220 -0.84 -5.53 11.80
N ALA A 221 -1.04 -6.59 12.58
CA ALA A 221 -0.35 -6.81 13.86
C ALA A 221 1.15 -7.05 13.72
N THR A 222 1.67 -7.31 12.51
CA THR A 222 3.12 -7.41 12.27
C THR A 222 3.80 -6.04 12.16
N ALA A 223 3.06 -4.94 12.20
CA ALA A 223 3.64 -3.60 12.16
C ALA A 223 4.52 -3.32 13.38
N ASP A 224 5.54 -2.47 13.21
CA ASP A 224 6.49 -2.13 14.28
C ASP A 224 5.83 -1.36 15.44
N ALA A 225 4.79 -0.58 15.14
CA ALA A 225 3.97 0.09 16.15
C ALA A 225 2.51 0.24 15.70
N THR A 226 1.61 0.44 16.67
CA THR A 226 0.18 0.67 16.45
C THR A 226 -0.23 2.05 16.93
N ILE A 227 -0.91 2.79 16.06
CA ILE A 227 -1.52 4.10 16.35
C ILE A 227 -3.03 3.90 16.31
N SER A 228 -3.61 3.68 17.48
CA SER A 228 -5.06 3.49 17.62
C SER A 228 -5.72 4.82 17.90
N VAL A 229 -6.69 5.17 17.05
CA VAL A 229 -7.49 6.40 17.19
C VAL A 229 -8.17 6.42 18.56
N GLN A 230 -8.70 5.29 19.03
CA GLN A 230 -9.33 5.19 20.35
C GLN A 230 -8.35 5.52 21.48
N LYS A 231 -7.14 4.96 21.44
CA LYS A 231 -6.10 5.23 22.45
C LYS A 231 -5.66 6.69 22.45
N VAL A 232 -5.62 7.33 21.28
CA VAL A 232 -5.29 8.76 21.17
C VAL A 232 -6.41 9.62 21.78
N ALA A 233 -7.69 9.33 21.52
CA ALA A 233 -8.81 10.02 22.17
C ALA A 233 -8.73 9.92 23.70
N SER A 234 -8.57 8.71 24.22
CA SER A 234 -8.54 8.49 25.67
C SER A 234 -7.39 9.24 26.36
N ARG A 235 -6.27 9.44 25.66
CA ARG A 235 -5.14 10.19 26.21
C ARG A 235 -5.34 11.70 26.17
N LEU A 236 -6.10 12.20 25.18
CA LEU A 236 -6.42 13.61 25.04
C LEU A 236 -7.66 14.03 25.84
N ASP A 237 -8.26 13.10 26.58
CA ASP A 237 -9.49 13.31 27.36
C ASP A 237 -10.66 13.79 26.48
N CYS A 238 -10.72 13.27 25.25
CA CYS A 238 -11.80 13.54 24.31
C CYS A 238 -12.97 12.58 24.53
N ASP A 239 -14.17 13.12 24.76
CA ASP A 239 -15.40 12.34 24.91
C ASP A 239 -15.86 11.69 23.59
N LYS A 240 -15.44 12.24 22.45
CA LYS A 240 -15.82 11.78 21.10
C LYS A 240 -14.61 11.57 20.22
N LEU A 241 -14.64 10.48 19.45
CA LEU A 241 -13.57 10.16 18.49
C LEU A 241 -13.48 11.17 17.34
N ASP A 242 -14.58 11.86 17.01
CA ASP A 242 -14.66 12.85 15.93
C ASP A 242 -13.90 14.15 16.26
N GLU A 243 -13.48 14.33 17.52
CA GLU A 243 -12.67 15.48 17.95
C GLU A 243 -11.17 15.28 17.69
N ILE A 244 -10.75 14.03 17.42
CA ILE A 244 -9.35 13.73 17.09
C ILE A 244 -9.02 14.34 15.74
N THR A 245 -7.98 15.17 15.73
CA THR A 245 -7.47 15.71 14.49
C THR A 245 -6.41 14.78 13.88
N ARG A 246 -6.22 14.90 12.56
CA ARG A 246 -5.07 14.28 11.88
C ARG A 246 -3.72 14.72 12.47
N GLU A 247 -3.66 15.89 13.10
CA GLU A 247 -2.44 16.40 13.72
C GLU A 247 -2.11 15.64 15.00
N ASP A 248 -3.12 15.28 15.79
CA ASP A 248 -2.96 14.46 16.99
C ASP A 248 -2.43 13.07 16.63
N LEU A 249 -2.99 12.46 15.57
CA LEU A 249 -2.51 11.19 15.03
C LEU A 249 -1.08 11.30 14.49
N ALA A 250 -0.74 12.41 13.82
CA ALA A 250 0.61 12.65 13.31
C ALA A 250 1.63 12.83 14.44
N LEU A 251 1.27 13.56 15.50
CA LEU A 251 2.10 13.68 16.69
C LEU A 251 2.32 12.32 17.36
N GLU A 252 1.28 11.48 17.41
CA GLU A 252 1.45 10.13 17.94
C GLU A 252 2.33 9.25 17.08
N ALA A 253 2.15 9.29 15.76
CA ALA A 253 3.00 8.58 14.82
C ALA A 253 4.47 8.96 15.00
N LEU A 254 4.76 10.25 15.09
CA LEU A 254 6.13 10.75 15.29
C LEU A 254 6.72 10.32 16.64
N ARG A 255 5.92 10.23 17.70
CA ARG A 255 6.37 9.71 19.00
C ARG A 255 6.70 8.23 18.93
N GLU A 256 5.89 7.42 18.26
CA GLU A 256 6.17 5.99 18.07
C GLU A 256 7.43 5.78 17.20
N ILE A 257 7.58 6.54 16.11
CA ILE A 257 8.79 6.51 15.28
C ILE A 257 10.03 6.87 16.13
N GLU A 258 9.95 7.90 16.98
CA GLU A 258 11.05 8.27 17.87
C GLU A 258 11.42 7.14 18.85
N LYS A 259 10.44 6.45 19.42
CA LYS A 259 10.69 5.30 20.30
C LYS A 259 11.40 4.18 19.55
N LEU A 260 10.91 3.84 18.36
CA LEU A 260 11.48 2.77 17.52
C LEU A 260 12.92 3.07 17.10
N THR A 261 13.22 4.30 16.69
CA THR A 261 14.58 4.68 16.30
C THR A 261 15.54 4.68 17.48
N ARG A 262 15.09 5.11 18.67
CA ARG A 262 15.88 5.01 19.92
C ARG A 262 16.21 3.56 20.28
N VAL A 263 15.22 2.67 20.24
CA VAL A 263 15.43 1.24 20.53
C VAL A 263 16.42 0.63 19.54
N LYS A 264 16.25 0.90 18.24
CA LYS A 264 17.18 0.44 17.20
C LYS A 264 18.61 0.90 17.48
N LYS A 265 18.80 2.18 17.83
CA LYS A 265 20.11 2.74 18.17
C LYS A 265 20.74 2.03 19.38
N MET A 266 19.98 1.80 20.45
CA MET A 266 20.46 1.06 21.63
C MET A 266 20.88 -0.37 21.28
N MET A 267 20.12 -1.06 20.42
CA MET A 267 20.47 -2.40 19.96
C MET A 267 21.73 -2.41 19.09
N GLU A 268 21.90 -1.44 18.19
CA GLU A 268 23.10 -1.28 17.37
C GLU A 268 24.34 -0.99 18.23
N GLU A 269 24.22 -0.18 19.28
CA GLU A 269 25.30 0.12 20.23
C GLU A 269 25.70 -1.11 21.04
N ALA A 270 24.72 -1.89 21.53
CA ALA A 270 24.98 -3.13 22.27
C ALA A 270 25.60 -4.25 21.42
N ALA A 271 25.40 -4.23 20.10
CA ALA A 271 25.93 -5.22 19.18
C ALA A 271 27.35 -4.90 18.66
N ARG A 272 27.93 -3.74 19.01
CA ARG A 272 29.30 -3.40 18.58
C ARG A 272 30.32 -4.29 19.30
N PRO A 273 31.17 -5.03 18.56
CA PRO A 273 32.26 -5.78 19.17
C PRO A 273 33.26 -4.80 19.83
N PHE A 274 33.77 -5.21 21.00
CA PHE A 274 34.74 -4.47 21.81
C PHE A 274 36.09 -4.28 21.10
#